data_AF-X1W1C5-F1
#
_entry.id   AF-X1W1C5-F1
#
_cell.length_a   1.000
_cell.length_b   1.000
_cell.length_c   1.000
_cell.angle_alpha   90.00
_cell.angle_beta   90.00
_cell.angle_gamma   90.00
#
_symmetry.space_group_name_H-M   'P 1'
#
loop_
_entity.id
_entity.type
_entity.pdbx_description
1 polymer ?
#
loop_
_entity_poly.entity_id
_entity_poly.type
_entity_poly.pdbx_seq_one_letter_code
_entity_poly.pdbx_strand_id
1 'polypeptide(L)'
;MIETIAARLGVKIEDVGEIALQSKDPAVLPGKCGIFCQSAAISQLSKGRPVEDILLGVCEALVGNYLATLAKGKKLVPPIVFQGAVAQNQAIVKCFEDALGY
;
A
#
# COMPACT_ATOMS: atom_id res chain seq x y z
N MET A 1 -2.17 3.80 9.41
CA MET A 1 -1.06 4.07 8.47
C MET A 1 -1.59 4.72 7.20
N ILE A 2 -2.40 4.02 6.40
CA ILE A 2 -2.96 4.56 5.14
C ILE A 2 -3.74 5.85 5.37
N GLU A 3 -4.68 5.87 6.33
CA GLU A 3 -5.48 7.05 6.66
C GLU A 3 -4.64 8.29 6.98
N THR A 4 -3.62 8.15 7.84
CA THR A 4 -2.74 9.26 8.21
C THR A 4 -1.92 9.78 7.03
N ILE A 5 -1.46 8.89 6.15
CA ILE A 5 -0.71 9.28 4.95
C ILE A 5 -1.65 9.96 3.95
N ALA A 6 -2.81 9.38 3.66
CA ALA A 6 -3.82 9.94 2.77
C ALA A 6 -4.22 11.37 3.19
N ALA A 7 -4.51 11.57 4.48
CA ALA A 7 -4.82 12.89 5.02
C ALA A 7 -3.69 13.93 4.79
N ARG A 8 -2.42 13.50 4.88
CA ARG A 8 -1.27 14.39 4.61
C ARG A 8 -1.06 14.67 3.13
N LEU A 9 -1.49 13.78 2.25
CA LEU A 9 -1.47 13.94 0.80
C LEU A 9 -2.72 14.68 0.29
N GLY A 10 -3.66 15.03 1.16
CA GLY A 10 -4.92 15.70 0.78
C GLY A 10 -5.93 14.78 0.10
N VAL A 11 -5.82 13.47 0.32
CA VAL A 11 -6.65 12.43 -0.29
C VAL A 11 -7.60 11.86 0.75
N LYS A 12 -8.88 11.68 0.37
CA LYS A 12 -9.86 10.99 1.21
C LYS A 12 -9.57 9.49 1.24
N ILE A 13 -9.82 8.84 2.38
CA ILE A 13 -9.46 7.43 2.56
C ILE A 13 -10.21 6.51 1.59
N GLU A 14 -11.43 6.88 1.22
CA GLU A 14 -12.26 6.14 0.28
C GLU A 14 -11.68 6.16 -1.15
N ASP A 15 -11.02 7.26 -1.51
CA ASP A 15 -10.48 7.48 -2.85
C ASP A 15 -9.07 6.88 -3.02
N VAL A 16 -8.41 6.48 -1.92
CA VAL A 16 -7.03 5.98 -1.95
C VAL A 16 -6.88 4.79 -2.89
N GLY A 17 -7.82 3.84 -2.86
CA GLY A 17 -7.75 2.64 -3.67
C GLY A 17 -7.80 2.95 -5.16
N GLU A 18 -8.74 3.81 -5.58
CA GLU A 18 -8.90 4.19 -6.98
C GLU A 18 -7.70 5.01 -7.49
N ILE A 19 -7.24 5.98 -6.71
CA ILE A 19 -6.10 6.83 -7.08
C ILE A 19 -4.81 6.00 -7.15
N ALA A 20 -4.56 5.12 -6.18
CA ALA A 20 -3.37 4.27 -6.17
C ALA A 20 -3.28 3.38 -7.43
N LEU A 21 -4.41 2.87 -7.93
CA LEU A 21 -4.44 2.03 -9.14
C LEU A 21 -4.12 2.79 -10.43
N GLN A 22 -4.08 4.13 -10.42
CA GLN A 22 -3.67 4.95 -11.56
C GLN A 22 -2.14 5.10 -11.69
N SER A 23 -1.40 4.64 -10.67
CA SER A 23 0.07 4.66 -10.62
C SER A 23 0.69 3.95 -11.81
N LYS A 24 1.81 4.53 -12.30
CA LYS A 24 2.61 3.94 -13.39
C LYS A 24 4.00 3.56 -12.93
N ASP A 25 4.51 4.24 -11.92
CA ASP A 25 5.82 4.01 -11.33
C ASP A 25 5.69 4.12 -9.80
N PRO A 26 5.21 3.07 -9.11
CA PRO A 26 5.01 3.11 -7.66
C PRO A 26 6.27 3.50 -6.90
N ALA A 27 6.13 4.32 -5.86
CA ALA A 27 7.25 4.75 -5.03
C ALA A 27 7.72 3.61 -4.12
N VAL A 28 9.03 3.33 -4.09
CA VAL A 28 9.59 2.38 -3.11
C VAL A 28 9.62 3.03 -1.73
N LEU A 29 8.77 2.53 -0.82
CA LEU A 29 8.61 3.06 0.53
C LEU A 29 8.91 2.01 1.62
N PRO A 30 9.39 2.42 2.81
CA PRO A 30 9.65 1.50 3.90
C PRO A 30 8.33 1.04 4.57
N GLY A 31 8.05 -0.26 4.56
CA GLY A 31 6.79 -0.83 5.10
C GLY A 31 6.78 -1.20 6.58
N LYS A 32 7.93 -1.26 7.25
CA LYS A 32 8.04 -1.81 8.63
C LYS A 32 7.47 -0.91 9.73
N CYS A 33 7.57 0.42 9.57
CA CYS A 33 7.15 1.39 10.58
C CYS A 33 6.32 2.49 9.90
N GLY A 34 5.08 2.69 10.37
CA GLY A 34 4.17 3.67 9.77
C GLY A 34 4.66 5.11 9.80
N ILE A 35 5.39 5.50 10.85
CA ILE A 35 5.97 6.84 10.97
C ILE A 35 7.06 7.06 9.91
N PHE A 36 7.95 6.08 9.72
CA PHE A 36 8.98 6.17 8.69
C PHE A 36 8.40 6.09 7.27
N CYS A 37 7.37 5.27 7.06
CA CYS A 37 6.63 5.23 5.80
C CYS A 37 6.03 6.61 5.47
N GLN A 38 5.38 7.25 6.46
CA GLN A 38 4.82 8.58 6.29
C GLN A 38 5.89 9.63 5.99
N SER A 39 7.00 9.66 6.74
CA SER A 39 8.09 10.60 6.46
C SER A 39 8.67 10.41 5.05
N ALA A 40 8.82 9.16 4.60
CA ALA A 40 9.28 8.85 3.24
C ALA A 40 8.28 9.30 2.18
N ALA A 41 6.97 9.07 2.39
CA ALA A 41 5.91 9.52 1.49
C ALA A 41 5.91 11.04 1.33
N ILE A 42 6.05 11.79 2.42
CA ILE A 42 6.14 13.27 2.38
C ILE A 42 7.41 13.73 1.67
N SER A 43 8.53 13.03 1.85
CA SER A 43 9.75 13.31 1.10
C SER A 43 9.55 13.10 -0.40
N GLN A 44 8.87 12.03 -0.83
CA GLN A 44 8.57 11.79 -2.25
C GLN A 44 7.63 12.86 -2.81
N LEU A 45 6.61 13.28 -2.05
CA LEU A 45 5.72 14.37 -2.44
C LEU A 45 6.52 15.67 -2.66
N SER A 46 7.44 16.00 -1.75
CA SER A 46 8.29 17.21 -1.88
C SER A 46 9.20 17.19 -3.11
N LYS A 47 9.51 16.01 -3.64
CA LYS A 47 10.28 15.81 -4.87
C LYS A 47 9.41 15.85 -6.14
N GLY A 48 8.11 16.09 -5.98
CA GLY A 48 7.15 16.16 -7.09
C GLY A 48 6.73 14.81 -7.64
N ARG A 49 6.91 13.71 -6.88
CA ARG A 49 6.39 12.41 -7.32
C ARG A 49 4.85 12.43 -7.29
N PRO A 50 4.16 11.88 -8.31
CA PRO A 50 2.71 11.82 -8.36
C PRO A 50 2.10 11.15 -7.12
N VAL A 51 0.89 11.57 -6.75
CA VAL A 51 0.22 11.10 -5.53
C VAL A 51 -0.17 9.63 -5.68
N GLU A 52 -0.65 9.23 -6.85
CA GLU A 52 -0.96 7.87 -7.24
C GLU A 52 0.23 6.91 -7.04
N ASP A 53 1.42 7.33 -7.48
CA ASP A 53 2.66 6.56 -7.35
C ASP A 53 3.05 6.38 -5.87
N ILE A 54 2.90 7.44 -5.05
CA ILE A 54 3.17 7.37 -3.62
C ILE A 54 2.16 6.45 -2.93
N LEU A 55 0.86 6.57 -3.24
CA LEU A 55 -0.19 5.77 -2.62
C LEU A 55 -0.06 4.29 -2.95
N LEU A 56 0.25 3.93 -4.20
CA LEU A 56 0.51 2.54 -4.56
C LEU A 56 1.75 2.01 -3.82
N GLY A 57 2.80 2.82 -3.73
CA GLY A 57 4.00 2.49 -2.95
C GLY A 57 3.70 2.20 -1.47
N VAL A 58 2.77 2.93 -0.85
CA VAL A 58 2.33 2.67 0.53
C VAL A 58 1.58 1.34 0.62
N CYS A 59 0.73 1.04 -0.35
CA CYS A 59 -0.02 -0.21 -0.42
C CYS A 59 0.91 -1.42 -0.55
N GLU A 60 1.85 -1.37 -1.48
CA GLU A 60 2.88 -2.40 -1.69
C GLU A 60 3.74 -2.59 -0.44
N ALA A 61 4.20 -1.50 0.17
CA ALA A 61 5.00 -1.55 1.39
C ALA A 61 4.24 -2.21 2.56
N LEU A 62 2.94 -1.92 2.69
CA LEU A 62 2.09 -2.53 3.72
C LEU A 62 1.90 -4.03 3.47
N VAL A 63 1.54 -4.42 2.25
CA VAL A 63 1.32 -5.84 1.90
C VAL A 63 2.61 -6.64 2.02
N GLY A 64 3.74 -6.11 1.51
CA GLY A 64 5.05 -6.74 1.64
C GLY A 64 5.44 -6.96 3.10
N ASN A 65 5.20 -5.97 3.98
CA ASN A 65 5.45 -6.12 5.41
C ASN A 65 4.51 -7.15 6.06
N TYR A 66 3.24 -7.16 5.69
CA TYR A 66 2.24 -8.12 6.19
C TYR A 66 2.67 -9.56 5.88
N LEU A 67 3.03 -9.84 4.62
CA LEU A 67 3.49 -11.17 4.19
C LEU A 67 4.82 -11.55 4.86
N ALA A 68 5.80 -10.64 4.88
CA ALA A 68 7.09 -10.91 5.51
C ALA A 68 6.95 -11.27 7.00
N THR A 69 6.06 -10.58 7.72
CA THR A 69 5.89 -10.74 9.18
C THR A 69 5.01 -11.92 9.55
N LEU A 70 3.91 -12.12 8.82
CA LEU A 70 2.89 -13.13 9.17
C LEU A 70 3.05 -14.43 8.40
N ALA A 71 3.28 -14.37 7.08
CA ALA A 71 3.50 -15.58 6.30
C ALA A 71 4.89 -16.19 6.57
N LYS A 72 5.89 -15.36 6.92
CA LYS A 72 7.25 -15.80 7.30
C LYS A 72 7.88 -16.77 6.29
N GLY A 73 7.69 -16.50 5.00
CA GLY A 73 8.19 -17.33 3.91
C GLY A 73 7.41 -18.62 3.62
N LYS A 74 6.28 -18.85 4.31
CA LYS A 74 5.37 -19.95 3.98
C LYS A 74 4.63 -19.64 2.68
N LYS A 75 4.47 -20.67 1.84
CA LYS A 75 3.64 -20.61 0.65
C LYS A 75 2.17 -20.61 1.06
N LEU A 76 1.42 -19.57 0.71
CA LEU A 76 -0.04 -19.53 0.88
C LEU A 76 -0.70 -20.22 -0.32
N VAL A 77 -1.56 -21.19 -0.05
CA VAL A 77 -2.26 -21.99 -1.07
C VAL A 77 -3.76 -21.68 -1.05
N PRO A 78 -4.46 -21.73 -2.20
CA PRO A 78 -5.90 -21.46 -2.26
C PRO A 78 -6.73 -22.51 -1.52
N PRO A 79 -7.95 -22.15 -1.06
CA PRO A 79 -8.57 -20.82 -1.17
C PRO A 79 -7.99 -19.83 -0.15
N ILE A 80 -7.70 -18.60 -0.60
CA ILE A 80 -7.23 -17.50 0.24
C ILE A 80 -8.37 -16.50 0.40
N VAL A 81 -8.66 -16.10 1.63
CA VAL A 81 -9.69 -15.11 1.94
C VAL A 81 -9.04 -13.91 2.62
N PHE A 82 -9.23 -12.72 2.06
CA PHE A 82 -8.82 -11.46 2.66
C PHE A 82 -10.07 -10.72 3.17
N GLN A 83 -10.11 -10.42 4.47
CA GLN A 83 -11.27 -9.83 5.14
C GLN A 83 -10.86 -8.67 6.05
N GLY A 84 -11.74 -7.68 6.16
CA GLY A 84 -11.64 -6.54 7.08
C GLY A 84 -11.99 -5.23 6.39
N ALA A 85 -12.00 -4.12 7.12
CA ALA A 85 -12.28 -2.80 6.52
C ALA A 85 -11.28 -2.45 5.39
N VAL A 86 -10.00 -2.84 5.57
CA VAL A 86 -8.94 -2.61 4.58
C VAL A 86 -9.17 -3.40 3.28
N ALA A 87 -9.96 -4.48 3.31
CA ALA A 87 -10.31 -5.24 2.10
C ALA A 87 -11.23 -4.47 1.14
N GLN A 88 -11.81 -3.35 1.57
CA GLN A 88 -12.55 -2.44 0.68
C GLN A 88 -11.61 -1.61 -0.19
N ASN A 89 -10.33 -1.50 0.18
CA ASN A 89 -9.34 -0.80 -0.63
C ASN A 89 -8.85 -1.72 -1.76
N GLN A 90 -9.31 -1.45 -2.98
CA GLN A 90 -9.01 -2.26 -4.16
C GLN A 90 -7.51 -2.32 -4.48
N ALA A 91 -6.74 -1.26 -4.20
CA ALA A 91 -5.29 -1.29 -4.40
C ALA A 91 -4.60 -2.27 -3.46
N ILE A 92 -5.05 -2.40 -2.21
CA ILE A 92 -4.51 -3.40 -1.27
C ILE A 92 -4.82 -4.81 -1.74
N VAL A 93 -6.05 -5.06 -2.20
CA VAL A 93 -6.43 -6.37 -2.78
C VAL A 93 -5.52 -6.69 -3.95
N LYS A 94 -5.33 -5.74 -4.87
CA LYS A 94 -4.47 -5.90 -6.03
C LYS A 94 -3.01 -6.18 -5.64
N CYS A 95 -2.46 -5.45 -4.67
CA CYS A 95 -1.12 -5.70 -4.14
C CYS A 95 -0.99 -7.11 -3.52
N PHE A 96 -2.03 -7.63 -2.87
CA PHE A 96 -2.03 -9.01 -2.37
C PHE A 96 -2.07 -10.03 -3.50
N GLU A 97 -2.91 -9.83 -4.51
CA GLU A 97 -2.98 -10.66 -5.72
C GLU A 97 -1.60 -10.73 -6.41
N ASP A 98 -0.99 -9.57 -6.66
CA ASP A 98 0.32 -9.46 -7.31
C ASP A 98 1.44 -10.11 -6.48
N ALA A 99 1.43 -9.91 -5.16
CA ALA A 99 2.44 -10.49 -4.28
C ALA A 99 2.31 -12.02 -4.10
N LEU A 100 1.09 -12.56 -4.26
CA LEU A 100 0.81 -13.99 -4.14
C LEU A 100 0.83 -14.71 -5.50
N GLY A 101 0.79 -13.97 -6.60
CA GLY A 101 0.80 -14.48 -7.97
C GLY A 101 -0.56 -15.03 -8.42
N TYR A 102 -1.65 -14.38 -8.01
CA TYR A 102 -3.02 -14.71 -8.42
C TYR A 102 -3.67 -13.60 -9.22
#